data_AF-A0A4Y8C7S1-F1
#
_entry.id   AF-A0A4Y8C7S1-F1
#
_cell.length_a   1.000
_cell.length_b   1.000
_cell.length_c   1.000
_cell.angle_alpha   90.00
_cell.angle_beta   90.00
_cell.angle_gamma   90.00
#
_symmetry.space_group_name_H-M   'P 1'
#
loop_
_entity.id
_entity.type
_entity.pdbx_description
1 polymer ?
#
loop_
_entity_poly.entity_id
_entity_poly.type
_entity_poly.pdbx_seq_one_letter_code
_entity_poly.pdbx_strand_id
1 'polypeptide(L)'
;MPAPAVRLAKVMKTPKGDDISVFDLRFCIPNKDIMSEKGTHTLEHLFAGFMRDHLNSNSVEIIDISPMGCRTGFYMSLIGT
;
A
#
# COMPACT_ATOMS: atom_id res chain seq x y z
N MET A 1 1.43 -11.15 13.17
CA MET A 1 1.19 -9.72 12.89
C MET A 1 -0.30 -9.46 13.05
N PRO A 2 -0.71 -8.50 13.88
CA PRO A 2 -2.11 -8.05 13.95
C PRO A 2 -2.56 -7.46 12.62
N ALA A 3 -3.82 -7.66 12.27
CA ALA A 3 -4.47 -7.03 11.13
C ALA A 3 -5.93 -6.69 11.51
N PRO A 4 -6.52 -5.61 10.99
CA PRO A 4 -5.93 -4.67 10.02
C PRO A 4 -4.83 -3.77 10.59
N ALA A 5 -3.80 -3.44 9.81
CA ALA A 5 -2.69 -2.61 10.27
C ALA A 5 -1.93 -1.91 9.12
N VAL A 6 -1.26 -0.80 9.43
CA VAL A 6 -0.32 -0.12 8.54
C VAL A 6 1.08 -0.25 9.11
N ARG A 7 2.06 -0.58 8.27
CA ARG A 7 3.46 -0.69 8.67
C ARG A 7 4.37 -0.15 7.58
N LEU A 8 5.37 0.66 7.98
CA LEU A 8 6.46 1.04 7.09
C LEU A 8 7.30 -0.20 6.76
N ALA A 9 7.24 -0.65 5.51
CA ALA A 9 7.89 -1.87 5.07
C ALA A 9 9.32 -1.63 4.59
N LYS A 10 9.54 -0.51 3.90
CA LYS A 10 10.85 -0.12 3.36
C LYS A 10 10.92 1.39 3.20
N VAL A 11 12.10 1.95 3.39
CA VAL A 11 12.44 3.32 2.98
C VAL A 11 13.62 3.23 2.01
N MET A 12 13.59 4.03 0.96
CA MET A 12 14.68 4.17 0.00
C MET A 12 14.94 5.65 -0.25
N LYS A 13 16.14 5.98 -0.72
CA LYS A 13 16.47 7.31 -1.22
C LYS A 13 16.71 7.28 -2.71
N THR A 14 16.20 8.29 -3.42
CA THR A 14 16.58 8.53 -4.82
C THR A 14 18.04 9.01 -4.87
N PRO A 15 18.73 8.94 -6.02
CA PRO A 15 20.08 9.46 -6.17
C PRO A 15 20.22 10.97 -5.83
N LYS A 16 19.11 11.72 -5.88
CA LYS A 16 19.06 13.15 -5.54
C LYS A 16 18.58 13.44 -4.12
N GLY A 17 18.25 12.41 -3.34
CA GLY A 17 17.97 12.52 -1.91
C GLY A 17 16.50 12.45 -1.50
N ASP A 18 15.56 12.34 -2.44
CA ASP A 18 14.13 12.20 -2.14
C ASP A 18 13.83 10.86 -1.49
N ASP A 19 12.88 10.83 -0.56
CA ASP A 19 12.46 9.61 0.11
C ASP A 19 11.37 8.88 -0.67
N ILE A 20 11.54 7.57 -0.83
CA ILE A 20 10.50 6.65 -1.29
C ILE A 20 10.15 5.71 -0.15
N SER A 21 8.91 5.76 0.30
CA SER A 21 8.38 4.91 1.36
C SER A 21 7.47 3.84 0.77
N VAL A 22 7.65 2.60 1.22
CA VAL A 22 6.77 1.48 0.88
C VAL A 22 6.06 1.04 2.14
N PHE A 23 4.73 1.10 2.12
CA PHE A 23 3.85 0.69 3.21
C PHE A 23 3.23 -0.67 2.94
N ASP A 24 3.23 -1.48 3.98
CA ASP A 24 2.45 -2.71 4.10
C ASP A 24 1.08 -2.35 4.68
N LEU A 25 0.07 -2.36 3.81
CA LEU A 25 -1.33 -2.16 4.16
C LEU A 25 -1.94 -3.54 4.39
N ARG A 26 -1.94 -4.01 5.64
CA ARG A 26 -2.34 -5.36 6.00
C ARG A 26 -3.84 -5.41 6.30
N PHE A 27 -4.58 -6.17 5.51
CA PHE A 27 -6.03 -6.34 5.66
C PHE A 27 -6.36 -7.62 6.44
N CYS A 28 -5.72 -8.74 6.10
CA CYS A 28 -5.98 -10.05 6.70
C CYS A 28 -4.82 -10.49 7.61
N ILE A 29 -5.16 -11.26 8.64
CA ILE A 29 -4.14 -11.87 9.53
C ILE A 29 -3.38 -12.93 8.72
N PRO A 30 -2.03 -12.85 8.62
CA PRO A 30 -1.26 -13.81 7.85
C PRO A 30 -1.48 -15.26 8.30
N ASN A 31 -1.60 -16.17 7.33
CA ASN A 31 -1.84 -17.61 7.53
C ASN A 31 -3.14 -17.96 8.28
N LYS A 32 -4.09 -17.02 8.36
CA LYS A 32 -5.41 -17.26 8.97
C LYS A 32 -6.57 -16.87 8.06
N ASP A 33 -6.40 -15.82 7.26
CA ASP A 33 -7.44 -15.31 6.39
C ASP A 33 -6.87 -14.75 5.08
N ILE A 34 -7.69 -14.65 4.05
CA ILE A 34 -7.30 -14.24 2.70
C ILE A 34 -8.45 -13.52 1.98
N MET A 35 -8.13 -12.47 1.23
CA MET A 35 -9.08 -11.78 0.39
C MET A 35 -9.42 -12.61 -0.86
N SER A 36 -10.67 -12.55 -1.31
CA SER A 36 -11.07 -13.19 -2.57
C SER A 36 -10.37 -12.53 -3.75
N GLU A 37 -10.04 -13.30 -4.79
CA GLU A 37 -9.37 -12.78 -5.99
C GLU A 37 -10.17 -11.67 -6.66
N LYS A 38 -11.46 -11.94 -6.96
CA LYS A 38 -12.35 -10.97 -7.62
C LYS A 38 -12.49 -9.70 -6.78
N GLY A 39 -12.72 -9.84 -5.47
CA GLY A 39 -12.84 -8.70 -4.57
C GLY A 39 -11.55 -7.90 -4.45
N THR A 40 -10.40 -8.57 -4.44
CA THR A 40 -9.08 -7.91 -4.39
C THR A 40 -8.84 -7.10 -5.66
N HIS A 41 -9.10 -7.67 -6.84
CA HIS A 41 -8.93 -6.96 -8.11
C HIS A 41 -9.94 -5.81 -8.25
N THR A 42 -11.21 -6.00 -7.87
CA THR A 42 -12.18 -4.88 -7.85
C THR A 42 -11.73 -3.77 -6.90
N LEU A 43 -11.21 -4.12 -5.71
CA LEU A 43 -10.68 -3.15 -4.77
C LEU A 43 -9.46 -2.43 -5.35
N GLU A 44 -8.52 -3.12 -6.00
CA GLU A 44 -7.34 -2.52 -6.65
C GLU A 44 -7.71 -1.34 -7.56
N HIS A 45 -8.71 -1.50 -8.43
CA HIS A 45 -9.20 -0.43 -9.33
C HIS A 45 -9.72 0.79 -8.58
N LEU A 46 -10.41 0.60 -7.45
CA LEU A 46 -11.00 1.69 -6.68
C LEU A 46 -10.00 2.33 -5.71
N PHE A 47 -9.13 1.50 -5.12
CA PHE A 47 -8.30 1.86 -3.99
C PHE A 47 -7.26 2.90 -4.40
N ALA A 48 -6.69 2.74 -5.59
CA ALA A 48 -5.70 3.69 -6.11
C ALA A 48 -6.27 5.09 -6.35
N GLY A 49 -7.55 5.22 -6.72
CA GLY A 49 -8.22 6.51 -6.89
C GLY A 49 -8.47 7.18 -5.54
N PHE A 50 -9.21 6.50 -4.66
CA PHE A 50 -9.57 7.05 -3.35
C PHE A 50 -8.36 7.36 -2.47
N MET A 51 -7.31 6.54 -2.51
CA MET A 51 -6.10 6.84 -1.73
C MET A 51 -5.39 8.10 -2.22
N ARG A 52 -5.37 8.36 -3.53
CA ARG A 52 -4.83 9.62 -4.05
C ARG A 52 -5.66 10.82 -3.62
N ASP A 53 -6.98 10.72 -3.67
CA ASP A 53 -7.88 11.79 -3.24
C ASP A 53 -7.70 12.18 -1.76
N HIS A 54 -7.30 11.22 -0.92
CA HIS A 54 -7.20 11.41 0.53
C HIS A 54 -5.78 11.55 1.08
N LEU A 55 -4.73 11.11 0.36
CA LEU A 55 -3.36 11.12 0.86
C LEU A 55 -2.37 11.92 0.02
N ASN A 56 -2.65 12.15 -1.27
CA ASN A 56 -1.76 13.02 -2.04
C ASN A 56 -1.82 14.44 -1.49
N SER A 57 -0.66 15.07 -1.36
CA SER A 57 -0.49 16.43 -0.84
C SER A 57 0.81 17.02 -1.36
N ASN A 58 1.15 18.24 -0.94
CA ASN A 58 2.42 18.88 -1.34
C ASN A 58 3.68 18.12 -0.88
N SER A 59 3.56 17.21 0.09
CA SER A 59 4.68 16.44 0.65
C SER A 59 4.58 14.94 0.38
N VAL A 60 3.49 14.47 -0.24
CA VAL A 60 3.22 13.04 -0.45
C VAL A 60 2.63 12.83 -1.83
N GLU A 61 3.25 11.94 -2.61
CA GLU A 61 2.74 11.55 -3.93
C GLU A 61 2.78 10.02 -4.07
N ILE A 62 1.59 9.40 -4.19
CA ILE A 62 1.48 7.95 -4.38
C ILE A 62 1.96 7.57 -5.78
N ILE A 63 2.92 6.65 -5.82
CA ILE A 63 3.45 6.03 -7.04
C ILE A 63 2.52 4.88 -7.47
N ASP A 64 2.28 3.93 -6.57
CA ASP A 64 1.55 2.70 -6.87
C ASP A 64 0.87 2.09 -5.63
N ILE A 65 -0.26 1.41 -5.84
CA ILE A 65 -0.92 0.55 -4.85
C ILE A 65 -1.25 -0.78 -5.52
N SER A 66 -0.54 -1.84 -5.15
CA SER A 66 -0.65 -3.17 -5.77
C SER A 66 -0.98 -4.26 -4.74
N PRO A 67 -1.81 -5.27 -5.11
CA PRO A 67 -2.14 -6.37 -4.22
C PRO A 67 -0.94 -7.27 -3.97
N MET A 68 -0.81 -7.77 -2.75
CA MET A 68 0.18 -8.79 -2.44
C MET A 68 -0.23 -10.14 -3.05
N GLY A 69 0.72 -10.91 -3.58
CA GLY A 69 0.44 -12.25 -4.13
C GLY A 69 -0.14 -13.24 -3.11
N CYS A 70 0.12 -13.04 -1.81
CA CYS A 70 -0.51 -13.83 -0.74
C CYS A 70 -1.97 -13.41 -0.44
N ARG A 71 -2.48 -12.36 -1.10
CA ARG A 71 -3.84 -11.80 -0.97
C ARG A 71 -4.26 -11.47 0.47
N THR A 72 -3.30 -11.00 1.29
CA THR A 72 -3.59 -10.56 2.68
C THR A 72 -3.51 -9.04 2.86
N GLY A 73 -3.28 -8.29 1.79
CA GLY A 73 -3.13 -6.84 1.82
C GLY A 73 -2.52 -6.29 0.55
N PHE A 74 -2.05 -5.05 0.62
CA PHE A 74 -1.49 -4.28 -0.49
C PHE A 74 -0.13 -3.69 -0.11
N TYR A 75 0.73 -3.50 -1.10
CA TYR A 75 1.85 -2.58 -0.97
C TYR A 75 1.48 -1.24 -1.59
N MET A 76 1.76 -0.16 -0.86
CA MET A 76 1.66 1.21 -1.36
C MET A 76 3.05 1.83 -1.39
N SER A 77 3.49 2.27 -2.56
CA SER A 77 4.73 3.06 -2.69
C SER A 77 4.39 4.52 -2.93
N LEU A 78 5.12 5.41 -2.28
CA LEU A 78 4.93 6.86 -2.41
C LEU A 78 6.26 7.59 -2.29
N ILE A 79 6.31 8.78 -2.88
CA ILE A 79 7.33 9.78 -2.60
C ILE A 79 6.92 10.53 -1.34
N GLY A 80 7.84 10.69 -0.40
CA GLY A 80 7.60 11.28 0.92
C GLY A 80 7.68 10.26 2.06
N THR A 81 7.43 10.73 3.28
CA THR A 81 7.50 9.95 4.54
C THR A 81 6.22 10.09 5.34
#